data_AF-A0A7X4C8W7-F1
#
_entry.id   AF-A0A7X4C8W7-F1
#
_cell.length_a   1.000
_cell.length_b   1.000
_cell.length_c   1.000
_cell.angle_alpha   90.00
_cell.angle_beta   90.00
_cell.angle_gamma   90.00
#
_symmetry.space_group_name_H-M   'P 1'
#
loop_
_entity.id
_entity.type
_entity.pdbx_description
1 polymer ?
#
loop_
_entity_poly.entity_id
_entity_poly.type
_entity_poly.pdbx_seq_one_letter_code
_entity_poly.pdbx_strand_id
1 'polypeptide(L)'
;MQVRPNGEIKANKEACNDASIDVAKVNKTIDILKLNVERLRRAREESWCALTDEYQEYFDNPQIMKGAARSELLPGEDGRLPRFFSTSRSYFGPVAEAILGEAPQAWI
;
A
#
# COMPACT_ATOMS: atom_id res chain seq x y z
N MET A 1 -5.45 4.69 4.45
CA MET A 1 -4.18 5.45 4.54
C MET A 1 -3.48 5.38 3.19
N GLN A 2 -2.55 6.29 2.90
CA GLN A 2 -1.76 6.31 1.67
C GLN A 2 -0.28 6.46 2.03
N VAL A 3 0.59 5.66 1.41
CA VAL A 3 2.04 5.76 1.51
C VAL A 3 2.58 6.54 0.32
N ARG A 4 3.54 7.43 0.54
CA ARG A 4 4.26 8.19 -0.48
C ARG A 4 5.59 7.52 -0.85
N PRO A 5 6.21 7.88 -1.99
CA PRO A 5 7.52 7.34 -2.38
C PRO A 5 8.61 7.49 -1.33
N ASN A 6 8.62 8.60 -0.58
CA ASN A 6 9.55 8.83 0.53
C ASN A 6 9.22 8.04 1.82
N GLY A 7 8.35 7.02 1.73
CA GLY A 7 7.92 6.18 2.85
C GLY A 7 7.02 6.87 3.88
N GLU A 8 6.61 8.13 3.67
CA GLU A 8 5.66 8.81 4.56
C GLU A 8 4.26 8.19 4.42
N ILE A 9 3.62 7.85 5.54
CA ILE A 9 2.21 7.44 5.56
C ILE A 9 1.32 8.59 6.02
N LYS A 10 0.22 8.83 5.32
CA LYS A 10 -0.76 9.87 5.63
C LYS A 10 -2.20 9.34 5.52
N ALA A 11 -3.15 10.10 6.07
CA ALA A 11 -4.55 9.85 5.79
C ALA A 11 -4.82 9.98 4.28
N ASN A 12 -5.55 9.01 3.72
CA ASN A 12 -6.10 9.12 2.37
C ASN A 12 -7.42 9.87 2.51
N LYS A 13 -7.46 11.15 2.11
CA LYS A 13 -8.62 12.02 2.31
C LYS A 13 -9.87 11.51 1.59
N GLU A 14 -9.71 11.07 0.35
CA GLU A 14 -10.81 10.55 -0.47
C GLU A 14 -11.42 9.31 0.18
N ALA A 15 -10.58 8.31 0.47
CA ALA A 15 -11.06 7.09 1.14
C ALA A 15 -11.63 7.34 2.55
N CYS A 16 -11.12 8.35 3.28
CA CYS A 16 -11.71 8.74 4.57
C CYS A 16 -13.11 9.34 4.38
N ASN A 17 -13.29 10.22 3.39
CA ASN A 17 -14.58 10.82 3.09
C ASN A 17 -15.60 9.75 2.67
N ASP A 18 -15.21 8.84 1.78
CA ASP A 18 -16.07 7.75 1.30
C ASP A 18 -16.52 6.83 2.45
N ALA A 19 -15.64 6.59 3.41
CA ALA A 19 -15.93 5.80 4.60
C ALA A 19 -16.58 6.59 5.76
N SER A 20 -16.85 7.89 5.58
CA SER A 20 -17.31 8.79 6.65
C SER A 20 -16.40 8.80 7.90
N ILE A 21 -15.08 8.68 7.68
CA ILE A 21 -14.04 8.70 8.71
C ILE A 21 -13.44 10.10 8.77
N ASP A 22 -13.33 10.66 9.97
CA ASP A 22 -12.64 11.94 10.19
C ASP A 22 -11.13 11.82 9.89
N VAL A 23 -10.68 12.56 8.88
CA VAL A 23 -9.28 12.68 8.47
C VAL A 23 -8.38 13.13 9.63
N ALA A 24 -8.86 14.05 10.48
CA ALA A 24 -8.08 14.54 11.62
C ALA A 24 -7.81 13.43 12.63
N LYS A 25 -8.78 12.54 12.86
CA LYS A 25 -8.62 11.37 13.72
C LYS A 25 -7.57 10.40 13.17
N VAL A 26 -7.57 10.13 11.86
CA VAL A 26 -6.58 9.26 11.23
C VAL A 26 -5.17 9.85 11.34
N ASN A 27 -5.01 11.15 11.07
CA ASN A 27 -3.72 11.82 11.24
C ASN A 27 -3.24 11.77 12.69
N LYS A 28 -4.14 12.02 13.65
CA LYS A 28 -3.84 11.91 15.08
C LYS A 28 -3.42 10.49 15.46
N THR A 29 -4.04 9.46 14.89
CA THR A 29 -3.62 8.06 15.09
C THR A 29 -2.22 7.80 14.53
N ILE A 30 -1.91 8.30 13.34
CA ILE A 30 -0.56 8.20 12.75
C ILE A 30 0.50 8.82 13.67
N ASP A 31 0.19 9.99 14.24
CA ASP A 31 1.09 10.73 15.14
C ASP A 31 1.27 10.06 16.50
N ILE A 32 0.18 9.53 17.09
CA ILE A 32 0.20 8.82 18.38
C ILE A 32 0.96 7.51 18.26
N LEU A 33 0.68 6.72 17.21
CA LEU A 33 1.34 5.44 16.96
C LEU A 33 2.73 5.61 16.35
N LYS A 34 3.16 6.86 16.10
CA LYS A 34 4.49 7.20 15.59
C LYS A 34 4.81 6.44 14.30
N LEU A 35 3.82 6.28 13.41
CA LEU A 35 3.96 5.48 12.19
C LEU A 35 4.95 6.09 11.18
N ASN A 36 5.28 7.38 11.32
CA ASN A 36 6.26 8.11 10.52
C ASN A 36 7.63 8.32 11.20
N VAL A 37 7.97 7.56 12.24
CA VAL A 37 9.35 7.59 12.75
C VAL A 37 10.34 7.18 11.67
N GLU A 38 11.54 7.74 11.75
CA GLU A 38 12.59 7.60 10.72
C GLU A 38 12.80 6.16 10.27
N ARG A 39 12.89 5.22 11.22
CA ARG A 39 13.09 3.80 10.93
C ARG A 39 11.99 3.21 10.05
N LEU A 40 10.73 3.50 10.36
CA LEU A 40 9.59 2.96 9.59
C LEU A 40 9.44 3.67 8.26
N ARG A 41 9.74 4.98 8.20
CA ARG A 41 9.73 5.75 6.96
C ARG A 41 10.76 5.19 5.99
N ARG A 42 12.02 5.01 6.42
CA ARG A 42 13.09 4.43 5.59
C ARG A 42 12.75 3.03 5.10
N ALA A 43 12.24 2.17 5.97
CA ALA A 43 11.89 0.81 5.56
C ALA A 43 10.77 0.79 4.49
N ARG A 44 9.81 1.74 4.54
CA ARG A 44 8.80 1.88 3.49
C ARG A 44 9.35 2.50 2.21
N GLU A 45 10.26 3.45 2.32
CA GLU A 45 10.97 4.05 1.18
C GLU A 45 11.82 3.00 0.45
N GLU A 46 12.60 2.19 1.17
CA GLU A 46 13.37 1.07 0.63
C GLU A 46 12.46 0.07 -0.09
N SER A 47 11.31 -0.27 0.51
CA SER A 47 10.30 -1.12 -0.13
C SER A 47 9.70 -0.48 -1.39
N TRP A 48 9.46 0.82 -1.41
CA TRP A 48 8.98 1.53 -2.61
C TRP A 48 10.04 1.54 -3.71
N CYS A 49 11.31 1.77 -3.36
CA CYS A 49 12.43 1.72 -4.31
C CYS A 49 12.57 0.32 -4.91
N ALA A 50 12.50 -0.74 -4.09
CA ALA A 50 12.55 -2.11 -4.59
C ALA A 50 11.44 -2.41 -5.62
N LEU A 51 10.19 -2.00 -5.34
CA LEU A 51 9.09 -2.13 -6.30
C LEU A 51 9.36 -1.32 -7.58
N THR A 52 9.92 -0.12 -7.44
CA THR A 52 10.27 0.75 -8.58
C THR A 52 11.33 0.10 -9.45
N ASP A 53 12.43 -0.38 -8.85
CA ASP A 53 13.53 -1.03 -9.55
C ASP A 53 13.06 -2.29 -10.28
N GLU A 54 12.14 -3.06 -9.69
CA GLU A 54 11.62 -4.29 -10.26
C GLU A 54 10.60 -4.06 -11.38
N TYR A 55 9.71 -3.06 -11.24
CA TYR A 55 8.53 -2.93 -12.10
C TYR A 55 8.48 -1.69 -12.99
N GLN A 56 9.38 -0.71 -12.84
CA GLN A 56 9.30 0.56 -13.59
C GLN A 56 9.30 0.39 -15.12
N GLU A 57 10.05 -0.58 -15.64
CA GLU A 57 10.14 -0.84 -17.09
C GLU A 57 8.85 -1.46 -17.65
N TYR A 58 7.98 -1.97 -16.77
CA TYR A 58 6.76 -2.66 -17.14
C TYR A 58 5.50 -1.83 -16.88
N PHE A 59 5.62 -0.55 -16.51
CA PHE A 59 4.44 0.29 -16.24
C PHE A 59 3.45 0.36 -17.41
N ASP A 60 3.95 0.32 -18.65
CA ASP A 60 3.13 0.31 -19.86
C ASP A 60 2.63 -1.09 -20.25
N ASN A 61 2.91 -2.12 -19.43
CA ASN A 61 2.45 -3.49 -19.61
C ASN A 61 1.42 -3.87 -18.52
N PRO A 62 0.11 -3.69 -18.79
CA PRO A 62 -0.93 -3.95 -17.80
C PRO A 62 -0.98 -5.38 -17.29
N GLN A 63 -0.58 -6.37 -18.11
CA GLN A 63 -0.60 -7.77 -17.69
C GLN A 63 0.47 -8.07 -16.65
N ILE A 64 1.69 -7.57 -16.87
CA ILE A 64 2.79 -7.71 -15.91
C ILE A 64 2.44 -6.97 -14.61
N MET A 65 1.95 -5.73 -14.71
CA MET A 65 1.56 -4.94 -13.53
C MET A 65 0.42 -5.59 -12.73
N LYS A 66 -0.55 -6.23 -13.40
CA LYS A 66 -1.62 -6.98 -12.73
C LYS A 66 -1.07 -8.22 -12.01
N GLY A 67 -0.12 -8.93 -12.61
CA GLY A 67 0.56 -10.07 -12.00
C GLY A 67 1.38 -9.67 -10.77
N ALA A 68 2.19 -8.61 -10.90
CA ALA A 68 2.98 -8.03 -9.82
C ALA A 68 2.10 -7.57 -8.64
N ALA A 69 1.02 -6.83 -8.93
CA ALA A 69 0.08 -6.41 -7.89
C ALA A 69 -0.53 -7.61 -7.16
N ARG A 70 -0.78 -8.74 -7.83
CA ARG A 70 -1.29 -9.96 -7.17
C ARG A 70 -0.27 -10.57 -6.22
N SER A 71 1.00 -10.70 -6.61
CA SER A 71 2.02 -11.27 -5.71
C SER A 71 2.29 -10.36 -4.51
N GLU A 72 2.21 -9.05 -4.71
CA GLU A 72 2.52 -8.04 -3.68
C GLU A 72 1.35 -7.71 -2.74
N LEU A 73 0.12 -8.12 -3.06
CA LEU A 73 -1.07 -7.75 -2.29
C LEU A 73 -1.87 -8.93 -1.74
N LEU A 74 -1.76 -10.11 -2.34
CA LEU A 74 -2.50 -11.28 -1.87
C LEU A 74 -1.66 -12.10 -0.88
N PRO A 75 -2.31 -12.81 0.05
CA PRO A 75 -1.59 -13.72 0.92
C PRO A 75 -0.77 -14.74 0.13
N GLY A 76 0.44 -15.03 0.61
CA GLY A 76 1.26 -16.12 0.08
C GLY A 76 0.68 -17.49 0.42
N GLU A 77 1.38 -18.56 0.04
CA GLU A 77 0.98 -19.94 0.36
C GLU A 77 0.90 -20.20 1.87
N ASP A 78 1.64 -19.43 2.69
CA ASP A 78 1.59 -19.47 4.15
C ASP A 78 0.41 -18.71 4.76
N GLY A 79 -0.45 -18.12 3.92
CA GLY A 79 -1.61 -17.32 4.33
C GLY A 79 -1.26 -15.95 4.88
N ARG A 80 0.00 -15.51 4.81
CA ARG A 80 0.42 -14.20 5.33
C ARG A 80 0.44 -13.14 4.25
N LEU A 81 0.06 -11.92 4.64
CA LEU A 81 0.22 -10.77 3.78
C LEU A 81 1.70 -10.41 3.58
N PRO A 82 2.08 -9.96 2.38
CA PRO A 82 3.40 -9.41 2.13
C PRO A 82 3.74 -8.26 3.09
N ARG A 83 5.03 -8.15 3.42
CA ARG A 83 5.51 -7.05 4.27
C ARG A 83 5.27 -5.72 3.57
N PHE A 84 4.98 -4.68 4.36
CA PHE A 84 4.69 -3.36 3.83
C PHE A 84 3.54 -3.31 2.81
N PHE A 85 2.54 -4.18 2.99
CA PHE A 85 1.29 -4.19 2.19
C PHE A 85 0.73 -2.80 1.86
N SER A 86 0.69 -1.87 2.82
CA SER A 86 0.20 -0.51 2.58
C SER A 86 1.05 0.29 1.57
N THR A 87 2.36 0.01 1.52
CA THR A 87 3.29 0.58 0.54
C THR A 87 2.98 0.00 -0.83
N SER A 88 2.94 -1.33 -0.98
CA SER A 88 2.60 -2.00 -2.25
C SER A 88 1.22 -1.55 -2.77
N ARG A 89 0.20 -1.49 -1.90
CA ARG A 89 -1.14 -1.00 -2.26
C ARG A 89 -1.11 0.44 -2.79
N SER A 90 -0.29 1.30 -2.18
CA SER A 90 -0.15 2.69 -2.63
C SER A 90 0.66 2.82 -3.92
N TYR A 91 1.65 1.95 -4.13
CA TYR A 91 2.48 1.90 -5.34
C TYR A 91 1.65 1.49 -6.57
N PHE A 92 0.91 0.39 -6.48
CA PHE A 92 0.10 -0.12 -7.60
C PHE A 92 -1.22 0.67 -7.80
N GLY A 93 -1.60 1.52 -6.85
CA GLY A 93 -2.71 2.46 -6.99
C GLY A 93 -4.02 1.79 -7.43
N PRO A 94 -4.68 2.26 -8.51
CA PRO A 94 -5.93 1.67 -8.99
C PRO A 94 -5.86 0.16 -9.31
N VAL A 95 -4.70 -0.33 -9.76
CA VAL A 95 -4.51 -1.77 -10.03
C VAL A 95 -4.61 -2.56 -8.73
N ALA A 96 -4.08 -2.02 -7.64
CA ALA A 96 -4.19 -2.65 -6.32
C ALA A 96 -5.65 -2.83 -5.90
N GLU A 97 -6.45 -1.77 -6.02
CA GLU A 97 -7.85 -1.78 -5.60
C GLU A 97 -8.68 -2.77 -6.43
N ALA A 98 -8.40 -2.88 -7.73
CA ALA A 98 -9.03 -3.89 -8.58
C ALA A 98 -8.72 -5.32 -8.10
N ILE A 99 -7.45 -5.62 -7.80
CA ILE A 99 -7.04 -6.94 -7.28
C ILE A 99 -7.67 -7.25 -5.93
N LEU A 100 -7.69 -6.27 -5.02
CA LEU A 100 -8.27 -6.43 -3.68
C LEU A 100 -9.79 -6.56 -3.69
N GLY A 101 -10.47 -6.02 -4.71
CA GLY A 101 -11.90 -6.20 -4.93
C GLY A 101 -12.27 -7.58 -5.49
N GLU A 102 -11.35 -8.24 -6.20
CA GLU A 102 -11.55 -9.60 -6.74
C GLU A 102 -11.38 -10.70 -5.66
N ALA A 103 -10.63 -10.44 -4.59
CA ALA A 103 -10.27 -11.44 -3.59
C ALA A 103 -11.32 -11.55 -2.45
N PRO A 104 -11.69 -12.77 -2.01
CA PRO A 104 -12.58 -12.94 -0.85
C PRO A 104 -11.88 -12.39 0.39
N GLN A 105 -12.43 -11.35 1.02
CA GLN A 105 -11.80 -10.60 2.12
C GLN A 105 -11.74 -11.34 3.46
N ALA A 106 -11.75 -12.68 3.47
CA ALA A 106 -11.77 -13.49 4.70
C ALA A 106 -10.43 -13.48 5.49
N TRP A 107 -9.46 -12.67 5.07
CA TRP A 107 -8.08 -12.61 5.59
C TRP A 107 -7.74 -11.25 6.23
N ILE A 108 -8.72 -10.36 6.40
CA ILE A 108 -8.64 -9.12 7.22
C ILE A 108 -9.44 -9.33 8.49
#